data_AF-I6CX64-F1
#
_entry.id   AF-I6CX64-F1
#
_cell.length_a   1.000
_cell.length_b   1.000
_cell.length_c   1.000
_cell.angle_alpha   90.00
_cell.angle_beta   90.00
_cell.angle_gamma   90.00
#
_symmetry.space_group_name_H-M   'P 1'
#
loop_
_entity.id
_entity.type
_entity.pdbx_description
1 polymer ?
#
loop_
_entity_poly.entity_id
_entity_poly.type
_entity_poly.pdbx_seq_one_letter_code
_entity_poly.pdbx_strand_id
1 'polypeptide(L)' 'MDLARKLSISIVAEGVETKEQLDYLNQNNITFQQGYYFYKPVTYIDLVKIILSKPKVKVVVE' A
#
# COMPACT_ATOMS: atom_id res chain seq x y z
N MET A 1 3.95 1.98 -16.85
CA MET A 1 3.04 2.92 -16.17
C MET A 1 2.05 3.56 -17.15
N ASP A 2 2.49 4.05 -18.30
CA ASP A 2 1.63 4.82 -19.24
C ASP A 2 0.41 4.05 -19.73
N LEU A 3 0.53 2.75 -20.00
CA LEU A 3 -0.61 1.92 -20.39
C LEU A 3 -1.68 1.87 -19.30
N ALA A 4 -1.29 1.57 -18.06
CA ALA A 4 -2.22 1.53 -16.92
C ALA A 4 -2.87 2.89 -16.68
N ARG A 5 -2.12 4.00 -16.81
CA ARG A 5 -2.69 5.37 -16.71
C ARG A 5 -3.72 5.64 -17.80
N LYS A 6 -3.42 5.30 -19.06
CA LYS A 6 -4.34 5.47 -20.20
C LYS A 6 -5.62 4.64 -20.06
N LEU A 7 -5.52 3.48 -19.42
CA LEU A 7 -6.64 2.58 -19.16
C LEU A 7 -7.33 2.85 -17.82
N SER A 8 -6.91 3.87 -17.06
CA SER A 8 -7.42 4.16 -15.72
C SER A 8 -7.35 2.97 -14.76
N ILE A 9 -6.32 2.13 -14.91
CA ILE A 9 -6.08 0.96 -14.06
C ILE A 9 -5.18 1.35 -12.89
N SER A 10 -5.59 0.96 -11.68
CA SER A 10 -4.77 1.08 -10.48
C SER A 10 -3.54 0.18 -10.54
N ILE A 11 -2.39 0.70 -10.09
CA ILE A 11 -1.13 -0.04 -10.04
C ILE A 11 -0.79 -0.32 -8.57
N VAL A 12 -0.40 -1.57 -8.26
CA VAL A 12 0.22 -1.95 -7.00
C VAL A 12 1.71 -2.20 -7.25
N ALA A 13 2.59 -1.47 -6.58
CA ALA A 13 4.03 -1.78 -6.57
C ALA A 13 4.37 -2.73 -5.42
N GLU A 14 4.82 -3.94 -5.76
CA GLU A 14 5.21 -4.97 -4.78
C GLU A 14 6.71 -4.97 -4.51
N GLY A 15 7.12 -5.43 -3.33
CA GLY A 15 8.53 -5.56 -2.95
C GLY A 15 9.19 -4.27 -2.45
N VAL A 16 8.42 -3.32 -1.90
CA VAL A 16 8.99 -2.10 -1.28
C VAL A 16 9.65 -2.45 0.06
N GLU A 17 10.96 -2.26 0.16
CA GLU A 17 11.77 -2.60 1.34
C GLU A 17 12.48 -1.40 1.96
N THR A 18 12.77 -0.36 1.16
CA THR A 18 13.52 0.82 1.62
C THR A 18 12.74 2.13 1.47
N LYS A 19 13.14 3.13 2.26
CA LYS A 19 12.58 4.49 2.20
C LYS A 19 12.79 5.13 0.82
N GLU A 20 13.95 4.92 0.21
CA GLU A 20 14.27 5.43 -1.13
C GLU A 20 13.32 4.89 -2.20
N GLN A 21 12.98 3.59 -2.15
CA GLN A 21 12.00 2.97 -3.05
C GLN A 21 10.60 3.56 -2.85
N LEU A 22 10.16 3.71 -1.59
CA LEU A 22 8.89 4.36 -1.25
C LEU A 22 8.84 5.77 -1.84
N ASP A 23 9.90 6.57 -1.64
CA ASP A 23 9.95 7.96 -2.07
C ASP A 23 9.92 8.07 -3.60
N TYR A 24 10.64 7.19 -4.31
CA TYR A 24 10.56 7.08 -5.76
C TYR A 24 9.14 6.76 -6.25
N LEU A 25 8.47 5.77 -5.64
CA LEU A 25 7.11 5.37 -6.02
C LEU A 25 6.09 6.48 -5.75
N ASN A 26 6.23 7.21 -4.64
CA ASN A 26 5.40 8.36 -4.31
C ASN A 26 5.57 9.50 -5.33
N GLN A 27 6.82 9.81 -5.72
CA GLN A 27 7.10 10.82 -6.75
C GLN A 27 6.50 10.46 -8.12
N ASN A 28 6.34 9.16 -8.39
CA ASN A 28 5.70 8.65 -9.61
C ASN A 28 4.19 8.42 -9.44
N ASN A 29 3.55 8.97 -8.39
CA ASN A 29 2.12 8.83 -8.14
C ASN A 29 1.63 7.36 -8.16
N ILE A 30 2.41 6.44 -7.60
CA ILE A 30 1.98 5.06 -7.38
C ILE A 30 1.34 4.95 -6.00
N THR A 31 0.00 4.88 -5.98
CA THR A 31 -0.79 4.92 -4.76
C THR A 31 -0.69 3.63 -3.94
N PHE A 32 -0.83 2.47 -4.58
CA PHE A 32 -0.83 1.20 -3.88
C PHE A 32 0.56 0.58 -3.88
N GLN A 33 1.03 0.22 -2.68
CA GLN A 33 2.38 -0.27 -2.47
C GLN A 33 2.35 -1.36 -1.41
N GLN A 34 3.12 -2.42 -1.63
CA GLN A 34 3.26 -3.54 -0.71
C GLN A 34 4.73 -3.92 -0.59
N GLY A 35 5.15 -4.27 0.62
CA GLY A 35 6.48 -4.81 0.85
C GLY A 35 6.88 -4.73 2.31
N TYR A 36 8.07 -5.24 2.62
CA TYR A 36 8.55 -5.37 3.99
C TYR A 36 8.84 -4.03 4.66
N TYR A 37 8.94 -2.95 3.89
CA TYR A 37 8.95 -1.58 4.41
C TYR A 37 7.71 -1.28 5.28
N PHE A 38 6.55 -1.82 4.91
CA PHE A 38 5.31 -1.66 5.66
C PHE A 38 5.13 -2.79 6.68
N TYR A 39 4.97 -4.01 6.18
CA TYR A 39 4.82 -5.22 6.98
C TYR A 39 5.35 -6.41 6.18
N LYS A 40 6.03 -7.34 6.87
CA LYS A 40 6.20 -8.71 6.36
C LYS A 40 4.83 -9.39 6.29
N PRO A 41 4.66 -10.47 5.51
CA PRO A 41 3.48 -11.33 5.60
C PRO A 41 3.19 -11.68 7.06
N VAL A 42 1.97 -11.40 7.49
CA VAL A 42 1.52 -11.61 8.87
C VAL A 42 0.48 -12.73 8.92
N THR A 43 0.33 -13.34 10.09
CA THR A 43 -0.78 -14.27 10.32
C THR A 43 -2.11 -13.53 10.32
N TYR A 44 -3.22 -14.26 10.13
CA TYR A 44 -4.56 -13.70 10.27
C TYR A 44 -4.77 -13.03 11.64
N ILE A 45 -4.29 -13.64 12.72
CA ILE A 45 -4.43 -13.11 14.09
C ILE A 45 -3.69 -11.77 14.21
N ASP A 46 -2.47 -11.68 13.68
CA ASP A 46 -1.68 -10.46 13.75
C ASP A 46 -2.26 -9.36 12.85
N LEU A 47 -2.79 -9.71 11.68
CA LEU A 47 -3.54 -8.77 10.84
C LEU A 47 -4.71 -8.15 11.61
N VAL A 48 -5.53 -8.96 12.27
CA VAL A 48 -6.67 -8.47 13.08
C VAL A 48 -6.19 -7.53 14.19
N LYS A 49 -5.12 -7.89 14.91
CA LYS A 49 -4.54 -7.03 15.95
C LYS A 49 -4.04 -5.69 15.39
N ILE A 50 -3.36 -5.71 14.25
CA ILE A 50 -2.86 -4.50 13.57
C ILE A 50 -4.01 -3.58 13.16
N ILE A 51 -5.09 -4.14 12.60
CA ILE A 51 -6.24 -3.35 12.17
C ILE A 51 -6.95 -2.72 13.38
N LEU A 52 -7.13 -3.48 14.46
CA LEU A 52 -7.82 -3.01 15.67
C LEU A 52 -7.01 -2.05 16.54
N SER A 53 -5.67 -2.02 16.40
CA SER A 53 -4.82 -1.07 17.13
C SER A 53 -4.82 0.33 16.52
N LYS A 54 -5.28 0.49 15.27
CA LYS A 54 -5.34 1.79 14.61
C LYS A 54 -6.53 2.62 15.11
N PRO A 55 -6.40 3.96 15.15
CA PRO A 55 -7.51 4.84 15.48
C PRO A 55 -8.72 4.55 14.57
N LYS A 56 -9.93 4.57 15.14
CA LYS A 56 -11.15 4.41 14.36
C LYS A 56 -11.25 5.55 13.35
N VAL A 57 -11.31 5.19 12.07
CA VAL A 57 -11.50 6.14 10.97
C VAL A 57 -12.93 5.98 10.45
N LYS A 58 -13.59 7.10 10.12
CA LYS A 58 -14.87 7.04 9.39
C LYS A 58 -14.58 6.54 7.97
N VAL A 59 -15.00 5.32 7.68
CA VAL A 59 -14.99 4.79 6.31
C VAL A 59 -16.25 5.30 5.62
N VAL A 60 -16.08 6.13 4.59
CA VAL A 60 -17.16 6.41 3.64
C VAL A 60 -17.12 5.30 2.62
N VAL A 61 -18.18 4.51 2.56
CA VAL A 61 -18.36 3.52 1.50
C VAL A 61 -19.13 4.24 0.39
N GLU A 62 -18.53 4.37 -0.79
CA GLU A 62 -19.22 4.79 -2.02
C GLU A 62 -20.18 3.71 -2.50
#